data_AF-A0A2E7TP36-F1
#
_entry.id   AF-A0A2E7TP36-F1
#
_cell.length_a   1.000
_cell.length_b   1.000
_cell.length_c   1.000
_cell.angle_alpha   90.00
_cell.angle_beta   90.00
_cell.angle_gamma   90.00
#
_symmetry.space_group_name_H-M   'P 1'
#
loop_
_entity.id
_entity.type
_entity.pdbx_description
1 polymer ?
#
loop_
_entity_poly.entity_id
_entity_poly.type
_entity_poly.pdbx_seq_one_letter_code
_entity_poly.pdbx_strand_id
1 'polypeptide(L)'
;MKLVLFYFLMIFSLISLSQDFELRSYSIAQGLPQSQVYDITEDHNGNLWIATQGGGIAKFDGVEFDVFTTREGLINNFVSSIYQDSRKNLWIATSNGLSQYNGIRFRNYKLEGEAFKVSVSSIAENKKQELFFGTSNGVYKRTKKGIFNISKEIGLSGNTIIDVYIDESQNLWVAHNKGFSRIKKGKAHHFSDATLSSVFPQCFFEGVHQNIWIGTYGRGLVKVRGDKYQFVPETDGLIILDVFKEKNILWLSTF
;
A
#
# COMPACT_ATOMS: atom_id res chain seq x y z
N MET A 1 -9.04 -45.05 -39.16
CA MET A 1 -8.02 -44.57 -38.20
C MET A 1 -7.92 -43.04 -38.12
N LYS A 2 -8.02 -42.27 -39.22
CA LYS A 2 -7.95 -40.79 -39.19
C LYS A 2 -9.14 -40.08 -38.51
N LEU A 3 -10.36 -40.63 -38.54
CA LEU A 3 -11.52 -40.02 -37.86
C LEU A 3 -11.48 -40.14 -36.33
N VAL A 4 -10.96 -41.24 -35.79
CA VAL A 4 -10.89 -41.46 -34.33
C VAL A 4 -9.90 -40.50 -33.66
N LEU A 5 -8.80 -40.18 -34.36
CA LEU A 5 -7.81 -39.21 -33.89
C LEU A 5 -8.37 -37.78 -33.86
N PHE A 6 -9.30 -37.44 -34.76
CA PHE A 6 -9.92 -36.12 -34.82
C PHE A 6 -10.92 -35.88 -33.66
N TYR A 7 -11.70 -36.91 -33.29
CA TYR A 7 -12.57 -36.85 -32.11
C TYR A 7 -11.77 -36.83 -30.80
N PHE A 8 -10.63 -37.52 -30.73
CA PHE A 8 -9.75 -37.48 -29.56
C PHE A 8 -9.15 -36.07 -29.32
N LEU A 9 -8.82 -35.34 -30.39
CA LEU A 9 -8.32 -33.97 -30.31
C LEU A 9 -9.40 -32.93 -29.91
N MET A 10 -10.66 -33.14 -30.29
CA MET A 10 -11.79 -32.27 -29.88
C MET A 10 -12.18 -32.41 -28.40
N ILE A 11 -11.93 -33.57 -27.80
CA ILE A 11 -12.21 -33.81 -26.36
C ILE A 11 -11.12 -33.15 -25.49
N PHE A 12 -9.88 -33.07 -25.97
CA PHE A 12 -8.79 -32.37 -25.27
C PHE A 12 -8.87 -30.83 -25.37
N SER A 13 -9.54 -30.28 -26.37
CA SER A 13 -9.75 -28.82 -26.49
C SER A 13 -10.81 -28.25 -25.54
N LEU A 14 -11.49 -29.09 -24.76
CA LEU A 14 -12.57 -28.67 -23.84
C LEU A 14 -12.18 -28.68 -22.36
N ILE A 15 -10.95 -29.05 -22.00
CA ILE A 15 -10.46 -28.88 -20.63
C ILE A 15 -9.89 -27.46 -20.52
N SER A 16 -10.78 -26.47 -20.59
CA SER A 16 -10.53 -25.17 -19.99
C SER A 16 -10.47 -25.40 -18.48
N LEU A 17 -9.27 -25.41 -17.90
CA LEU A 17 -9.11 -25.25 -16.46
C LEU A 17 -9.61 -23.85 -16.10
N SER A 18 -10.90 -23.70 -15.82
CA SER A 18 -11.39 -22.55 -15.06
C SER A 18 -10.73 -22.64 -13.69
N GLN A 19 -9.97 -21.61 -13.32
CA GLN A 19 -9.61 -21.44 -11.91
C GLN A 19 -10.87 -20.99 -11.19
N ASP A 20 -11.58 -21.94 -10.61
CA ASP A 20 -12.72 -21.63 -9.74
C ASP A 20 -12.14 -21.22 -8.38
N PHE A 21 -12.06 -19.91 -8.15
CA PHE A 21 -11.77 -19.37 -6.83
C PHE A 21 -13.05 -19.44 -5.99
N GLU A 22 -13.02 -20.19 -4.89
CA GLU A 22 -14.09 -20.11 -3.88
C GLU A 22 -13.97 -18.78 -3.12
N LEU A 23 -14.74 -17.78 -3.56
CA LEU A 23 -14.76 -16.46 -2.94
C LEU A 23 -15.81 -16.41 -1.82
N ARG A 24 -15.35 -16.13 -0.61
CA ARG A 24 -16.21 -15.78 0.53
C ARG A 24 -16.21 -14.27 0.74
N SER A 25 -17.40 -13.67 0.81
CA SER A 25 -17.54 -12.24 1.05
C SER A 25 -17.87 -11.94 2.51
N TYR A 26 -17.26 -10.87 3.02
CA TYR A 26 -17.59 -10.25 4.30
C TYR A 26 -18.00 -8.81 4.03
N SER A 27 -19.10 -8.39 4.63
CA SER A 27 -19.69 -7.06 4.47
C SER A 27 -20.17 -6.52 5.81
N ILE A 28 -20.87 -5.38 5.77
CA ILE A 28 -21.53 -4.81 6.96
C ILE A 28 -22.47 -5.82 7.63
N ALA A 29 -23.12 -6.69 6.85
CA ALA A 29 -24.00 -7.73 7.39
C ALA A 29 -23.27 -8.77 8.25
N GLN A 30 -21.94 -8.89 8.10
CA GLN A 30 -21.09 -9.80 8.87
C GLN A 30 -20.29 -9.08 9.96
N GLY A 31 -20.48 -7.78 10.18
CA GLY A 31 -19.82 -7.02 11.24
C GLY A 31 -18.69 -6.08 10.78
N LEU A 32 -18.38 -6.04 9.48
CA LEU A 32 -17.46 -5.02 8.95
C LEU A 32 -18.06 -3.62 9.19
N PRO A 33 -17.34 -2.65 9.76
CA PRO A 33 -17.94 -1.37 10.16
C PRO A 33 -18.34 -0.51 8.95
N GLN A 34 -17.71 -0.74 7.80
CA GLN A 34 -17.88 0.11 6.62
C GLN A 34 -17.35 -0.61 5.35
N SER A 35 -18.04 -0.46 4.21
CA SER A 35 -17.79 -1.21 2.97
C SER A 35 -16.58 -0.75 2.12
N GLN A 36 -16.20 0.52 2.21
CA GLN A 36 -14.99 1.06 1.57
C GLN A 36 -13.76 0.73 2.44
N VAL A 37 -13.16 -0.41 2.10
CA VAL A 37 -11.88 -0.86 2.65
C VAL A 37 -10.74 -0.21 1.87
N TYR A 38 -9.78 0.37 2.59
CA TYR A 38 -8.60 1.01 1.99
C TYR A 38 -7.31 0.22 2.16
N ASP A 39 -7.21 -0.58 3.22
CA ASP A 39 -6.01 -1.36 3.50
C ASP A 39 -6.36 -2.59 4.35
N ILE A 40 -5.60 -3.66 4.18
CA ILE A 40 -5.70 -4.89 4.95
C ILE A 40 -4.29 -5.34 5.31
N THR A 41 -4.04 -5.49 6.61
CA THR A 41 -2.76 -6.00 7.12
C THR A 41 -2.98 -7.16 8.06
N GLU A 42 -2.22 -8.24 7.90
CA GLU A 42 -2.19 -9.36 8.84
C GLU A 42 -1.25 -9.04 10.02
N ASP A 43 -1.69 -9.31 11.25
CA ASP A 43 -0.84 -9.23 12.43
C ASP A 43 -0.08 -10.53 12.71
N HIS A 44 0.90 -10.46 13.60
CA HIS A 44 1.71 -11.62 14.00
C HIS A 44 0.93 -12.79 14.66
N ASN A 45 -0.35 -12.61 14.98
CA ASN A 45 -1.21 -13.67 15.52
C ASN A 45 -2.15 -14.25 14.44
N GLY A 46 -2.03 -13.79 13.18
CA GLY A 46 -2.87 -14.21 12.07
C GLY A 46 -4.23 -13.50 11.99
N ASN A 47 -4.44 -12.42 12.76
CA ASN A 47 -5.66 -11.62 12.60
C ASN A 47 -5.49 -10.63 11.46
N LEU A 48 -6.54 -10.43 10.68
CA LEU A 48 -6.57 -9.37 9.68
C LEU A 48 -7.02 -8.06 10.34
N TRP A 49 -6.36 -6.97 9.98
CA TRP A 49 -6.71 -5.62 10.39
C TRP A 49 -7.10 -4.82 9.16
N ILE A 50 -8.32 -4.32 9.16
CA ILE A 50 -8.98 -3.69 8.03
C ILE A 50 -9.13 -2.20 8.29
N ALA A 51 -8.56 -1.37 7.41
CA ALA A 51 -8.74 0.07 7.39
C ALA A 51 -9.97 0.46 6.58
N THR A 52 -10.81 1.34 7.12
CA THR A 52 -12.05 1.74 6.44
C THR A 52 -12.23 3.24 6.32
N GLN A 53 -13.06 3.65 5.35
CA GLN A 53 -13.43 5.03 5.13
C GLN A 53 -14.50 5.49 6.14
N GLY A 54 -14.07 5.90 7.33
CA GLY A 54 -14.94 6.54 8.32
C GLY A 54 -15.56 5.60 9.35
N GLY A 55 -15.38 4.28 9.19
CA GLY A 55 -15.78 3.26 10.16
C GLY A 55 -14.72 2.94 11.22
N GLY A 56 -13.52 3.53 11.13
CA GLY A 56 -12.38 3.17 11.96
C GLY A 56 -11.60 1.98 11.40
N ILE A 57 -11.09 1.13 12.29
CA ILE A 57 -10.44 -0.14 11.94
C ILE A 57 -11.26 -1.31 12.47
N ALA A 58 -11.16 -2.45 11.79
CA ALA A 58 -11.72 -3.70 12.28
C ALA A 58 -10.64 -4.78 12.35
N LYS A 59 -10.59 -5.53 13.46
CA LYS A 59 -9.78 -6.74 13.59
C LYS A 59 -10.67 -7.94 13.31
N PHE A 60 -10.23 -8.84 12.44
CA PHE A 60 -10.93 -10.06 12.07
C PHE A 60 -10.09 -11.27 12.42
N ASP A 61 -10.64 -12.17 13.23
CA ASP A 61 -9.95 -13.37 13.73
C ASP A 61 -10.25 -14.63 12.89
N GLY A 62 -11.02 -14.49 11.81
CA GLY A 62 -11.53 -15.59 11.00
C GLY A 62 -13.01 -15.93 11.25
N VAL A 63 -13.59 -15.39 12.33
CA VAL A 63 -14.98 -15.63 12.74
C VAL A 63 -15.73 -14.31 12.89
N GLU A 64 -15.21 -13.38 13.67
CA GLU A 64 -15.88 -12.13 14.05
C GLU A 64 -15.00 -10.89 13.87
N PHE A 65 -15.65 -9.72 13.83
CA PHE A 65 -15.00 -8.42 13.72
C PHE A 65 -15.06 -7.65 15.04
N ASP A 66 -13.89 -7.29 15.58
CA ASP A 66 -13.75 -6.30 16.64
C ASP A 66 -13.49 -4.91 16.03
N VAL A 67 -14.37 -3.95 16.30
CA VAL A 67 -14.29 -2.60 15.70
C VAL A 67 -13.67 -1.60 16.68
N PHE A 68 -12.73 -0.80 16.19
CA PHE A 68 -12.08 0.28 16.94
C PHE A 68 -12.24 1.61 16.21
N THR A 69 -12.81 2.57 16.91
CA THR A 69 -13.11 3.93 16.46
C THR A 69 -12.49 4.94 17.41
N THR A 70 -12.82 6.22 17.23
CA THR A 70 -12.46 7.29 18.17
C THR A 70 -13.01 7.06 19.58
N ARG A 71 -14.07 6.26 19.74
CA ARG A 71 -14.60 5.87 21.06
C ARG A 71 -13.62 4.97 21.83
N GLU A 72 -12.89 4.13 21.10
CA GLU A 72 -11.90 3.20 21.64
C GLU A 72 -10.50 3.83 21.74
N GLY A 73 -10.33 5.08 21.28
CA GLY A 73 -9.10 5.86 21.43
C GLY A 73 -8.35 6.15 20.13
N LEU A 74 -8.86 5.73 18.97
CA LEU A 74 -8.31 6.08 17.67
C LEU A 74 -8.36 7.61 17.46
N ILE A 75 -7.35 8.22 16.83
CA ILE A 75 -7.35 9.68 16.61
C ILE A 75 -8.42 10.15 15.62
N ASN A 76 -8.81 9.29 14.65
CA ASN A 76 -9.76 9.61 13.59
C ASN A 76 -10.25 8.33 12.89
N ASN A 77 -11.53 8.28 12.51
CA ASN A 77 -12.15 7.09 11.91
C ASN A 77 -11.92 6.94 10.39
N PHE A 78 -11.40 7.95 9.70
CA PHE A 78 -11.00 7.85 8.30
C PHE A 78 -9.56 7.33 8.26
N VAL A 79 -9.43 6.03 8.03
CA VAL A 79 -8.16 5.30 8.08
C VAL A 79 -7.74 4.93 6.68
N SER A 80 -6.55 5.34 6.29
CA SER A 80 -5.98 5.14 4.95
C SER A 80 -5.11 3.90 4.88
N SER A 81 -4.36 3.58 5.94
CA SER A 81 -3.45 2.45 5.98
C SER A 81 -3.20 1.95 7.40
N ILE A 82 -2.91 0.66 7.53
CA ILE A 82 -2.48 0.00 8.76
C ILE A 82 -1.16 -0.70 8.48
N TYR A 83 -0.21 -0.61 9.41
CA TYR A 83 1.08 -1.29 9.29
C TYR A 83 1.53 -1.86 10.62
N GLN A 84 1.92 -3.13 10.67
CA GLN A 84 2.53 -3.70 11.87
C GLN A 84 4.05 -3.49 11.84
N ASP A 85 4.57 -2.75 12.82
CA ASP A 85 6.01 -2.59 12.99
C ASP A 85 6.69 -3.88 13.48
N SER A 86 8.00 -3.94 13.33
CA SER A 86 8.88 -5.02 13.79
C SER A 86 8.81 -5.29 15.30
N ARG A 87 8.19 -4.39 16.06
CA ARG A 87 7.95 -4.51 17.51
C ARG A 87 6.50 -4.87 17.82
N LYS A 88 5.75 -5.33 16.82
CA LYS A 88 4.36 -5.82 16.92
C LYS A 88 3.35 -4.74 17.29
N ASN A 89 3.70 -3.46 17.15
CA ASN A 89 2.73 -2.39 17.30
C ASN A 89 2.07 -2.14 15.95
N LEU A 90 0.75 -1.94 15.96
CA LEU A 90 0.04 -1.45 14.80
C LEU A 90 0.17 0.06 14.72
N TRP A 91 0.46 0.53 13.54
CA TRP A 91 0.51 1.92 13.15
C TRP A 91 -0.64 2.19 12.20
N ILE A 92 -1.46 3.17 12.54
CA ILE A 92 -2.70 3.46 11.85
C ILE A 92 -2.59 4.87 11.27
N ALA A 93 -2.54 4.96 9.94
CA ALA A 93 -2.54 6.20 9.18
C ALA A 93 -3.98 6.70 9.06
N THR A 94 -4.21 7.96 9.42
CA THR A 94 -5.55 8.55 9.42
C THR A 94 -5.56 9.92 8.75
N SER A 95 -6.76 10.43 8.47
CA SER A 95 -6.94 11.79 7.95
C SER A 95 -6.47 12.91 8.88
N ASN A 96 -6.11 12.60 10.14
CA ASN A 96 -5.71 13.59 11.14
C ASN A 96 -4.49 13.14 11.97
N GLY A 97 -3.54 12.46 11.34
CA GLY A 97 -2.30 11.99 11.97
C GLY A 97 -2.26 10.47 12.16
N LEU A 98 -1.53 10.02 13.18
CA LEU A 98 -1.27 8.60 13.43
C LEU A 98 -1.89 8.14 14.75
N SER A 99 -2.32 6.90 14.79
CA SER A 99 -2.50 6.16 16.04
C SER A 99 -1.54 4.98 16.09
N GLN A 100 -1.00 4.67 17.26
CA GLN A 100 -0.23 3.45 17.52
C GLN A 100 -1.00 2.59 18.51
N TYR A 101 -1.25 1.33 18.17
CA TYR A 101 -1.89 0.36 19.05
C TYR A 101 -0.90 -0.74 19.44
N ASN A 102 -0.76 -0.98 20.74
CA ASN A 102 0.18 -1.96 21.28
C ASN A 102 -0.48 -3.28 21.72
N GLY A 103 -1.72 -3.54 21.28
CA GLY A 103 -2.53 -4.66 21.72
C GLY A 103 -3.39 -4.40 22.96
N ILE A 104 -3.19 -3.26 23.64
CA ILE A 104 -3.93 -2.90 24.86
C ILE A 104 -4.54 -1.50 24.76
N ARG A 105 -3.79 -0.52 24.24
CA ARG A 105 -4.22 0.88 24.18
C ARG A 105 -3.67 1.61 22.97
N PHE A 106 -4.39 2.67 22.58
CA PHE A 106 -3.95 3.61 21.56
C PHE A 106 -3.05 4.70 22.14
N ARG A 107 -2.06 5.12 21.35
CA ARG A 107 -1.30 6.35 21.52
C ARG A 107 -1.33 7.15 20.24
N ASN A 108 -1.79 8.39 20.32
CA ASN A 108 -2.06 9.23 19.16
C ASN A 108 -0.95 10.25 18.93
N TYR A 109 -0.65 10.55 17.67
CA TYR A 109 0.37 11.51 17.24
C TYR A 109 -0.22 12.47 16.21
N LYS A 110 -0.42 13.72 16.62
CA LYS A 110 -0.62 14.83 15.68
C LYS A 110 0.76 15.23 15.12
N LEU A 111 0.87 15.35 13.81
CA LEU A 111 2.14 15.66 13.14
C LEU A 111 2.44 17.16 13.11
N GLU A 112 1.40 17.98 13.12
CA GLU A 112 1.47 19.44 13.12
C GLU A 112 0.49 20.01 14.16
N GLY A 113 0.60 21.31 14.42
CA GLY A 113 -0.28 22.03 15.34
C GLY A 113 -1.77 22.01 14.92
N GLU A 114 -2.67 22.43 15.81
CA GLU A 114 -4.12 22.31 15.61
C GLU A 114 -4.67 23.06 14.38
N ALA A 115 -3.95 24.08 13.92
CA ALA A 115 -4.31 24.85 12.73
C ALA A 115 -4.14 24.07 11.42
N PHE A 116 -3.28 23.03 11.40
CA PHE A 116 -2.92 22.29 10.19
C PHE A 116 -3.07 20.79 10.40
N LYS A 117 -4.14 20.22 9.82
CA LYS A 117 -4.34 18.77 9.80
C LYS A 117 -3.44 18.15 8.72
N VAL A 118 -2.64 17.17 9.11
CA VAL A 118 -1.83 16.38 8.19
C VAL A 118 -2.43 15.00 8.08
N SER A 119 -2.95 14.69 6.90
CA SER A 119 -3.41 13.34 6.58
C SER A 119 -2.21 12.46 6.31
N VAL A 120 -2.22 11.24 6.86
CA VAL A 120 -1.22 10.22 6.56
C VAL A 120 -1.82 9.25 5.56
N SER A 121 -1.07 8.90 4.51
CA SER A 121 -1.54 8.03 3.43
C SER A 121 -0.97 6.62 3.49
N SER A 122 0.29 6.48 3.94
CA SER A 122 1.04 5.24 3.86
C SER A 122 2.12 5.17 4.93
N ILE A 123 2.55 3.96 5.27
CA ILE A 123 3.52 3.68 6.33
C ILE A 123 4.50 2.61 5.85
N ALA A 124 5.80 2.82 6.09
CA ALA A 124 6.82 1.80 5.86
C ALA A 124 7.89 1.82 6.95
N GLU A 125 8.51 0.67 7.22
CA GLU A 125 9.61 0.52 8.17
C GLU A 125 10.86 0.00 7.47
N ASN A 126 12.03 0.52 7.84
CA ASN A 126 13.31 -0.04 7.42
C ASN A 126 13.89 -1.03 8.45
N LYS A 127 14.94 -1.77 8.06
CA LYS A 127 15.64 -2.73 8.94
C LYS A 127 16.27 -2.09 10.19
N LYS A 128 16.39 -0.77 10.23
CA LYS A 128 16.86 -0.01 11.41
C LYS A 128 15.72 0.38 12.35
N GLN A 129 14.51 -0.10 12.08
CA GLN A 129 13.28 0.19 12.84
C GLN A 129 12.90 1.67 12.80
N GLU A 130 13.26 2.34 11.71
CA GLU A 130 12.80 3.70 11.44
C GLU A 130 11.54 3.63 10.60
N LEU A 131 10.50 4.32 11.05
CA LEU A 131 9.24 4.41 10.34
C LEU A 131 9.21 5.66 9.49
N PHE A 132 8.67 5.53 8.29
CA PHE A 132 8.41 6.58 7.33
C PHE A 132 6.91 6.65 7.08
N PHE A 133 6.39 7.87 7.00
CA PHE A 133 4.98 8.14 6.83
C PHE A 133 4.82 9.03 5.60
N GLY A 134 4.11 8.54 4.59
CA GLY A 134 3.61 9.37 3.50
C GLY A 134 2.48 10.25 4.02
N THR A 135 2.52 11.54 3.73
CA THR A 135 1.49 12.48 4.21
C THR A 135 1.06 13.48 3.14
N SER A 136 -0.01 14.22 3.42
CA SER A 136 -0.43 15.38 2.62
C SER A 136 0.56 16.56 2.65
N ASN A 137 1.60 16.49 3.50
CA ASN A 137 2.63 17.50 3.64
C ASN A 137 4.04 16.88 3.73
N GLY A 138 4.32 15.91 2.87
CA GLY A 138 5.65 15.36 2.68
C GLY A 138 5.87 14.04 3.40
N VAL A 139 7.13 13.63 3.51
CA VAL A 139 7.51 12.40 4.22
C VAL A 139 7.91 12.76 5.64
N TYR A 140 7.25 12.13 6.61
CA TYR A 140 7.62 12.21 8.02
C TYR A 140 8.39 10.96 8.41
N LYS A 141 9.35 11.11 9.31
CA LYS A 141 10.16 10.02 9.85
C LYS A 141 10.04 9.97 11.37
N ARG A 142 9.79 8.79 11.93
CA ARG A 142 9.88 8.56 13.37
C ARG A 142 11.31 8.27 13.78
N THR A 143 11.75 8.96 14.82
CA THR A 143 13.02 8.73 15.52
C THR A 143 12.75 8.57 17.02
N LYS A 144 13.81 8.30 17.80
CA LYS A 144 13.71 8.31 19.28
C LYS A 144 13.27 9.67 19.85
N LYS A 145 13.53 10.77 19.13
CA LYS A 145 13.24 12.14 19.58
C LYS A 145 11.82 12.61 19.25
N GLY A 146 11.11 11.89 18.38
CA GLY A 146 9.80 12.32 17.86
C GLY A 146 9.63 11.98 16.39
N ILE A 147 8.58 12.54 15.80
CA ILE A 147 8.24 12.39 14.38
C ILE A 147 8.49 13.74 13.70
N PHE A 148 9.24 13.76 12.61
CA PHE A 148 9.68 14.98 11.94
C PHE A 148 9.53 14.88 10.44
N ASN A 149 9.18 15.99 9.79
CA ASN A 149 9.17 16.11 8.33
C ASN A 149 10.61 16.16 7.80
N ILE A 150 10.94 15.25 6.88
CA ILE A 150 12.29 15.13 6.29
C ILE A 150 12.34 15.57 4.82
N SER A 151 11.23 15.97 4.21
CA SER A 151 11.13 16.23 2.76
C SER A 151 12.19 17.21 2.26
N LYS A 152 12.43 18.30 3.01
CA LYS A 152 13.43 19.32 2.65
C LYS A 152 14.86 18.78 2.74
N GLU A 153 15.15 18.00 3.79
CA GLU A 153 16.47 17.42 4.01
C GLU A 153 16.85 16.45 2.91
N ILE A 154 15.90 15.60 2.49
CA ILE A 154 16.12 14.61 1.43
C ILE A 154 16.06 15.21 0.02
N GLY A 155 15.62 16.46 -0.14
CA GLY A 155 15.47 17.12 -1.43
C GLY A 155 14.30 16.58 -2.26
N LEU A 156 13.17 16.27 -1.62
CA LEU A 156 11.99 15.72 -2.30
C LEU A 156 11.35 16.77 -3.21
N SER A 157 10.97 16.37 -4.43
CA SER A 157 10.39 17.29 -5.44
C SER A 157 8.89 17.52 -5.24
N GLY A 158 8.16 16.50 -4.80
CA GLY A 158 6.73 16.52 -4.48
C GLY A 158 6.45 16.65 -2.98
N ASN A 159 5.23 17.05 -2.62
CA ASN A 159 4.84 17.24 -1.21
C ASN A 159 3.59 16.44 -0.82
N THR A 160 2.67 16.16 -1.74
CA THR A 160 1.56 15.26 -1.44
C THR A 160 2.02 13.85 -1.74
N ILE A 161 2.15 13.03 -0.70
CA ILE A 161 2.66 11.66 -0.80
C ILE A 161 1.47 10.71 -0.89
N ILE A 162 1.51 9.81 -1.86
CA ILE A 162 0.51 8.76 -2.05
C ILE A 162 0.99 7.51 -1.33
N ASP A 163 2.20 7.07 -1.64
CA ASP A 163 2.76 5.83 -1.09
C ASP A 163 4.24 6.00 -0.69
N VAL A 164 4.66 5.26 0.34
CA VAL A 164 6.05 5.11 0.77
C VAL A 164 6.39 3.65 0.90
N TYR A 165 7.54 3.25 0.37
CA TYR A 165 7.95 1.85 0.37
C TYR A 165 9.44 1.72 0.66
N ILE A 166 9.84 0.68 1.41
CA ILE A 166 11.24 0.36 1.66
C ILE A 166 11.62 -0.89 0.88
N ASP A 167 12.56 -0.76 -0.05
CA ASP A 167 13.05 -1.89 -0.83
C ASP A 167 14.04 -2.78 -0.04
N GLU A 168 14.36 -3.97 -0.58
CA GLU A 168 15.30 -4.92 0.01
C GLU A 168 16.69 -4.30 0.25
N SER A 169 17.08 -3.37 -0.63
CA SER A 169 18.31 -2.58 -0.57
C SER A 169 18.26 -1.41 0.41
N GLN A 170 17.15 -1.24 1.13
CA GLN A 170 16.89 -0.21 2.14
C GLN A 170 16.87 1.22 1.58
N ASN A 171 16.51 1.37 0.31
CA ASN A 171 16.13 2.67 -0.24
C ASN A 171 14.66 2.92 0.05
N LEU A 172 14.34 4.18 0.33
CA LEU A 172 12.97 4.64 0.45
C LEU A 172 12.48 5.06 -0.94
N TRP A 173 11.37 4.49 -1.38
CA TRP A 173 10.63 4.88 -2.55
C TRP A 173 9.42 5.71 -2.13
N VAL A 174 9.15 6.77 -2.89
CA VAL A 174 8.10 7.73 -2.57
C VAL A 174 7.32 8.06 -3.84
N ALA A 175 6.02 7.80 -3.81
CA ALA A 175 5.06 8.18 -4.82
C ALA A 175 4.44 9.50 -4.38
N HIS A 176 4.49 10.51 -5.24
CA HIS A 176 4.05 11.85 -4.89
C HIS A 176 3.40 12.57 -6.08
N ASN A 177 2.78 13.72 -5.83
CA ASN A 177 2.04 14.50 -6.83
C ASN A 177 2.86 15.05 -8.03
N LYS A 178 4.17 14.76 -8.09
CA LYS A 178 5.06 15.05 -9.23
C LYS A 178 5.65 13.80 -9.88
N GLY A 179 5.13 12.61 -9.63
CA GLY A 179 5.71 11.34 -10.06
C GLY A 179 6.30 10.57 -8.87
N PHE A 180 7.46 9.95 -9.04
CA PHE A 180 8.08 9.17 -7.96
C PHE A 180 9.57 9.50 -7.78
N SER A 181 10.08 9.20 -6.60
CA SER A 181 11.48 9.39 -6.23
C SER A 181 12.02 8.18 -5.48
N ARG A 182 13.30 7.88 -5.67
CA ARG A 182 14.06 6.94 -4.84
C ARG A 182 15.06 7.70 -3.99
N ILE A 183 14.99 7.51 -2.67
CA ILE A 183 15.91 8.10 -1.71
C ILE A 183 16.99 7.08 -1.38
N LYS A 184 18.23 7.42 -1.74
CA LYS A 184 19.42 6.61 -1.44
C LYS A 184 20.41 7.46 -0.65
N LYS A 185 20.89 6.92 0.48
CA LYS A 185 21.82 7.63 1.39
C LYS A 185 21.33 9.05 1.76
N GLY A 186 20.02 9.18 2.00
CA GLY A 186 19.40 10.44 2.43
C GLY A 186 19.20 11.48 1.33
N LYS A 187 19.39 11.14 0.04
CA LYS A 187 19.12 12.05 -1.08
C LYS A 187 18.11 11.45 -2.04
N ALA A 188 17.11 12.23 -2.41
CA ALA A 188 16.14 11.88 -3.42
C ALA A 188 16.74 11.95 -4.83
N HIS A 189 16.54 10.89 -5.60
CA HIS A 189 16.63 10.90 -7.04
C HIS A 189 15.21 10.89 -7.59
N HIS A 190 14.81 12.00 -8.20
CA HIS A 190 13.49 12.14 -8.80
C HIS A 190 13.51 11.63 -10.24
N PHE A 191 12.61 10.72 -10.56
CA PHE A 191 12.42 10.22 -11.92
C PHE A 191 11.50 11.18 -12.67
N SER A 192 12.09 11.98 -13.57
CA SER A 192 11.36 12.98 -14.34
C SER A 192 11.89 13.10 -15.76
N ASP A 193 10.99 12.96 -16.73
CA ASP A 193 11.19 13.32 -18.13
C ASP A 193 9.82 13.60 -18.77
N ALA A 194 9.82 13.91 -20.07
CA ALA A 194 8.59 14.21 -20.81
C ALA A 194 7.58 13.06 -20.77
N THR A 195 8.03 11.81 -20.78
CA THR A 195 7.18 10.62 -20.77
C THR A 195 6.55 10.38 -19.40
N LEU A 196 7.33 10.54 -18.33
CA LEU A 196 6.88 10.40 -16.95
C LEU A 196 6.02 11.56 -16.44
N SER A 197 6.00 12.70 -17.15
CA SER A 197 5.19 13.87 -16.77
C SER A 197 3.68 13.60 -16.67
N SER A 198 3.20 12.53 -17.34
CA SER A 198 1.79 12.09 -17.32
C SER A 198 1.54 10.86 -16.43
N VAL A 199 2.54 10.46 -15.63
CA VAL A 199 2.46 9.26 -14.77
C VAL A 199 2.12 9.66 -13.34
N PHE A 200 1.03 9.10 -12.82
CA PHE A 200 0.55 9.31 -11.46
C PHE A 200 0.68 8.02 -10.65
N PRO A 201 1.78 7.82 -9.91
CA PRO A 201 2.01 6.58 -9.16
C PRO A 201 1.03 6.45 -7.98
N GLN A 202 0.54 5.23 -7.76
CA GLN A 202 -0.41 4.88 -6.70
C GLN A 202 0.20 3.97 -5.64
N CYS A 203 1.00 2.99 -6.04
CA CYS A 203 1.57 1.99 -5.14
C CYS A 203 2.93 1.51 -5.64
N PHE A 204 3.73 0.95 -4.73
CA PHE A 204 4.96 0.23 -5.05
C PHE A 204 4.84 -1.25 -4.73
N PHE A 205 5.50 -2.05 -5.56
CA PHE A 205 5.69 -3.48 -5.32
C PHE A 205 7.09 -3.91 -5.74
N GLU A 206 7.85 -4.53 -4.84
CA GLU A 206 9.16 -5.09 -5.19
C GLU A 206 9.02 -6.50 -5.78
N GLY A 207 9.41 -6.62 -7.04
CA GLY A 207 9.52 -7.89 -7.74
C GLY A 207 10.92 -8.51 -7.63
N VAL A 208 11.11 -9.63 -8.32
CA VAL A 208 12.41 -10.32 -8.37
C VAL A 208 13.52 -9.44 -8.97
N HIS A 209 14.76 -9.67 -8.55
CA HIS A 209 15.97 -9.02 -9.08
C HIS A 209 16.00 -7.49 -8.91
N GLN A 210 15.53 -6.97 -7.78
CA GLN A 210 15.54 -5.52 -7.45
C GLN A 210 14.75 -4.68 -8.47
N ASN A 211 13.68 -5.26 -9.03
CA ASN A 211 12.75 -4.53 -9.87
C ASN A 211 11.67 -3.92 -9.00
N ILE A 212 11.48 -2.62 -9.09
CA ILE A 212 10.36 -1.94 -8.44
C ILE A 212 9.27 -1.74 -9.48
N TRP A 213 8.10 -2.30 -9.22
CA TRP A 213 6.91 -2.09 -10.00
C TRP A 213 6.09 -0.99 -9.35
N ILE A 214 5.53 -0.13 -10.18
CA ILE A 214 4.77 1.03 -9.77
C ILE A 214 3.42 0.92 -10.45
N GLY A 215 2.36 0.75 -9.66
CA GLY A 215 0.99 0.90 -10.14
C GLY A 215 0.70 2.37 -10.39
N THR A 216 0.01 2.67 -11.48
CA THR A 216 -0.25 4.06 -11.88
C THR A 216 -1.71 4.29 -12.21
N TYR A 217 -2.14 5.55 -12.13
CA TYR A 217 -3.47 5.96 -12.58
C TYR A 217 -3.45 6.17 -14.11
N GLY A 218 -3.93 5.16 -14.85
CA GLY A 218 -4.21 5.25 -16.28
C GLY A 218 -3.04 4.98 -17.22
N ARG A 219 -1.89 4.51 -16.70
CA ARG A 219 -0.70 4.11 -17.50
C ARG A 219 -0.22 2.70 -17.17
N GLY A 220 -1.04 1.91 -16.47
CA GLY A 220 -0.69 0.56 -16.09
C GLY A 220 0.48 0.48 -15.11
N LEU A 221 1.33 -0.54 -15.31
CA LEU A 221 2.54 -0.75 -14.53
C LEU A 221 3.74 -0.08 -15.17
N VAL A 222 4.53 0.58 -14.34
CA VAL A 222 5.90 1.02 -14.66
C VAL A 222 6.87 0.15 -13.89
N LYS A 223 7.81 -0.48 -14.59
CA LYS A 223 8.89 -1.27 -13.99
C LYS A 223 10.16 -0.45 -13.98
N VAL A 224 10.79 -0.32 -12.82
CA VAL A 224 12.03 0.42 -12.60
C VAL A 224 13.15 -0.53 -12.17
N ARG A 225 14.33 -0.39 -12.78
CA ARG A 225 15.54 -1.14 -12.43
C ARG A 225 16.75 -0.22 -12.50
N GLY A 226 17.42 0.00 -11.38
CA GLY A 226 18.47 1.01 -11.29
C GLY A 226 17.87 2.39 -11.56
N ASP A 227 18.35 3.08 -12.60
CA ASP A 227 17.86 4.40 -13.01
C ASP A 227 17.04 4.36 -14.31
N LYS A 228 16.75 3.14 -14.81
CA LYS A 228 15.95 2.93 -16.02
C LYS A 228 14.55 2.50 -15.65
N TYR A 229 13.58 2.89 -16.47
CA TYR A 229 12.20 2.45 -16.36
C TYR A 229 11.67 1.94 -17.71
N GLN A 230 10.63 1.13 -17.65
CA GLN A 230 9.87 0.66 -18.80
C GLN A 230 8.39 0.53 -18.44
N PHE A 231 7.51 0.92 -19.35
CA PHE A 231 6.08 0.61 -19.22
C PHE A 231 5.83 -0.86 -19.55
N VAL A 232 4.76 -1.41 -19.01
CA VAL A 232 4.33 -2.79 -19.22
C VAL A 232 3.13 -2.75 -20.17
N PRO A 233 3.33 -3.00 -21.48
CA PRO A 233 2.32 -2.72 -22.50
C PRO A 233 1.00 -3.45 -22.28
N GLU A 234 1.04 -4.63 -21.66
CA GLU A 234 -0.13 -5.46 -21.36
C GLU A 234 -1.09 -4.80 -20.35
N THR A 235 -0.61 -3.78 -19.63
CA THR A 235 -1.39 -3.06 -18.61
C THR A 235 -1.68 -1.61 -19.02
N ASP A 236 -1.32 -1.19 -20.23
CA ASP A 236 -1.50 0.20 -20.66
C ASP A 236 -2.97 0.62 -20.58
N GLY A 237 -3.20 1.85 -20.13
CA GLY A 237 -4.54 2.39 -19.86
C GLY A 237 -5.19 1.92 -18.55
N LEU A 238 -4.67 0.88 -17.88
CA LEU A 238 -5.24 0.44 -16.60
C LEU A 238 -4.96 1.46 -15.48
N ILE A 239 -5.95 1.64 -14.62
CA ILE A 239 -5.80 2.27 -13.31
C ILE A 239 -5.45 1.16 -12.33
N ILE A 240 -4.24 1.21 -11.75
CA ILE A 240 -3.78 0.22 -10.79
C ILE A 240 -3.64 0.92 -9.44
N LEU A 241 -4.47 0.50 -8.48
CA LEU A 241 -4.51 1.08 -7.14
C LEU A 241 -3.52 0.39 -6.19
N ASP A 242 -3.42 -0.92 -6.28
CA ASP A 242 -2.59 -1.76 -5.44
C ASP A 242 -2.16 -3.03 -6.19
N VAL A 243 -1.07 -3.63 -5.72
CA VAL A 243 -0.43 -4.78 -6.31
C VAL A 243 -0.04 -5.77 -5.22
N PHE A 244 -0.63 -6.97 -5.28
CA PHE A 244 -0.33 -8.06 -4.37
C PHE A 244 0.27 -9.25 -5.12
N LYS A 245 1.25 -9.92 -4.53
CA LYS A 245 1.84 -11.13 -5.12
C LYS A 245 1.54 -12.33 -4.26
N GLU A 246 0.93 -13.33 -4.89
CA GLU A 246 0.73 -14.65 -4.30
C GLU A 246 1.47 -15.70 -5.12
N LYS A 247 2.51 -16.32 -4.54
CA LYS A 247 3.37 -17.31 -5.22
C LYS A 247 3.92 -16.76 -6.55
N ASN A 248 3.41 -17.20 -7.69
CA ASN A 248 3.81 -16.79 -9.04
C ASN A 248 2.75 -15.93 -9.74
N ILE A 249 1.68 -15.54 -9.05
CA ILE A 249 0.58 -14.73 -9.58
C ILE A 249 0.70 -13.33 -9.02
N LEU A 250 0.57 -12.34 -9.92
CA LEU A 250 0.47 -10.93 -9.55
C LEU A 250 -1.00 -10.52 -9.66
N TRP A 251 -1.57 -10.09 -8.56
CA TRP A 251 -2.91 -9.57 -8.45
C TRP A 251 -2.85 -8.05 -8.53
N LEU A 252 -3.63 -7.48 -9.44
CA LEU A 252 -3.74 -6.03 -9.63
C LEU A 252 -5.16 -5.62 -9.23
N SER A 253 -5.27 -4.72 -8.26
CA SER A 253 -6.57 -4.09 -8.00
C SER A 253 -6.77 -2.94 -8.98
N THR A 254 -7.75 -3.07 -9.85
CA THR A 254 -8.09 -2.05 -10.87
C THR A 254 -9.53 -1.56 -10.70
N PHE A 255 -9.87 -0.47 -11.40
CA PHE A 255 -11.25 -0.05 -11.63
C PHE A 255 -11.84 -0.71 -12.89
#